data_AF-A0AAJ1BXB1-F1
#
_entry.id   AF-A0AAJ1BXB1-F1
#
_cell.length_a   1.000
_cell.length_b   1.000
_cell.length_c   1.000
_cell.angle_alpha   90.00
_cell.angle_beta   90.00
_cell.angle_gamma   90.00
#
_symmetry.space_group_name_H-M   'P 1'
#
loop_
_entity.id
_entity.type
_entity.pdbx_description
1 polymer ?
#
loop_
_entity_poly.entity_id
_entity_poly.type
_entity_poly.pdbx_seq_one_letter_code
_entity_poly.pdbx_strand_id
1 'polypeptide(L)'
;MTIALYADYVADLRSLFTELDRSPEQFQTFDVRLELAAAGGLIVYETKRRKGLTDSLYYGRSASTGANQQISQATAFAAIDRFLALGQFIALAGDASQNHAMDAGYPHCAVNFSYRKKGHPKALSMLMVFIGFNDDEDARAFAEKAADASVFVTARPCKGDRAHEWK
;
A
#
# COMPACT_ATOMS: atom_id res chain seq x y z
N MET A 1 8.24 -23.01 -5.29
CA MET A 1 7.59 -21.84 -5.91
C MET A 1 8.28 -20.61 -5.36
N THR A 2 8.67 -19.65 -6.20
CA THR A 2 9.39 -18.45 -5.76
C THR A 2 8.41 -17.31 -5.52
N ILE A 3 8.52 -16.65 -4.37
CA ILE A 3 7.69 -15.48 -4.02
C ILE A 3 8.14 -14.28 -4.87
N ALA A 4 7.18 -13.52 -5.40
CA ALA A 4 7.47 -12.33 -6.18
C ALA A 4 7.85 -11.16 -5.26
N LEU A 5 8.95 -10.49 -5.60
CA LEU A 5 9.39 -9.25 -4.97
C LEU A 5 8.68 -8.04 -5.61
N TYR A 6 8.58 -6.90 -4.91
CA TYR A 6 7.76 -5.75 -5.32
C TYR A 6 8.43 -4.37 -5.13
N ALA A 7 9.73 -4.28 -4.88
CA ALA A 7 10.44 -2.98 -4.74
C ALA A 7 10.18 -1.99 -5.88
N ASP A 8 10.28 -2.44 -7.14
CA ASP A 8 10.02 -1.61 -8.32
C ASP A 8 8.57 -1.10 -8.34
N TYR A 9 7.65 -1.98 -7.98
CA TYR A 9 6.23 -1.69 -7.95
C TYR A 9 5.86 -0.67 -6.87
N VAL A 10 6.43 -0.83 -5.68
CA VAL A 10 6.18 0.06 -4.55
C VAL A 10 6.83 1.43 -4.76
N ALA A 11 7.94 1.50 -5.49
CA ALA A 11 8.53 2.77 -5.92
C ALA A 11 7.61 3.56 -6.87
N ASP A 12 6.97 2.89 -7.84
CA ASP A 12 5.97 3.50 -8.72
C ASP A 12 4.75 3.98 -7.93
N LEU A 13 4.25 3.15 -6.98
CA LEU A 13 3.17 3.51 -6.07
C LEU A 13 3.51 4.73 -5.21
N ARG A 14 4.72 4.77 -4.63
CA ARG A 14 5.18 5.89 -3.81
C ARG A 14 5.20 7.19 -4.61
N SER A 15 5.65 7.13 -5.85
CA SER A 15 5.66 8.27 -6.77
C SER A 15 4.23 8.76 -7.04
N LEU A 16 3.30 7.84 -7.33
CA LEU A 16 1.89 8.14 -7.54
C LEU A 16 1.22 8.72 -6.28
N PHE A 17 1.51 8.16 -5.12
CA PHE A 17 1.00 8.62 -3.83
C PHE A 17 1.49 10.04 -3.50
N THR A 18 2.78 10.31 -3.73
CA THR A 18 3.38 11.64 -3.58
C THR A 18 2.75 12.65 -4.54
N GLU A 19 2.53 12.27 -5.80
CA GLU A 19 1.87 13.11 -6.79
C GLU A 19 0.43 13.43 -6.39
N LEU A 20 -0.30 12.46 -5.84
CA LEU A 20 -1.68 12.67 -5.37
C LEU A 20 -1.75 13.61 -4.16
N ASP A 21 -0.82 13.48 -3.22
CA ASP A 21 -0.77 14.34 -2.03
C ASP A 21 -0.39 15.80 -2.40
N ARG A 22 0.59 15.98 -3.30
CA ARG A 22 1.09 17.31 -3.67
C ARG A 22 0.31 18.01 -4.78
N SER A 23 -0.25 17.24 -5.71
CA SER A 23 -0.90 17.74 -6.92
C SER A 23 -2.24 17.04 -7.20
N PRO A 24 -3.19 17.05 -6.25
CA PRO A 24 -4.47 16.36 -6.40
C PRO A 24 -5.31 16.87 -7.58
N GLU A 25 -5.04 18.08 -8.09
CA GLU A 25 -5.65 18.67 -9.28
C GLU A 25 -5.34 17.94 -10.59
N GLN A 26 -4.28 17.15 -10.66
CA GLN A 26 -3.99 16.31 -11.82
C GLN A 26 -4.96 15.12 -11.95
N PHE A 27 -5.63 14.79 -10.84
CA PHE A 27 -6.59 13.70 -10.75
C PHE A 27 -8.03 14.23 -10.90
N GLN A 28 -8.76 13.64 -11.84
CA GLN A 28 -10.17 13.92 -12.05
C GLN A 28 -11.03 13.32 -10.93
N THR A 29 -10.74 12.08 -10.55
CA THR A 29 -11.36 11.37 -9.42
C THR A 29 -10.32 10.46 -8.78
N PHE A 30 -10.40 10.27 -7.47
CA PHE A 30 -9.61 9.27 -6.77
C PHE A 30 -10.33 8.75 -5.53
N ASP A 31 -9.92 7.58 -5.07
CA ASP A 31 -10.38 6.87 -3.90
C ASP A 31 -9.16 6.11 -3.36
N VAL A 32 -8.55 6.65 -2.33
CA VAL A 32 -7.26 6.18 -1.81
C VAL A 32 -7.42 5.88 -0.35
N ARG A 33 -7.11 4.64 0.02
CA ARG A 33 -7.08 4.17 1.39
C ARG A 33 -5.84 3.31 1.58
N LEU A 34 -4.90 3.80 2.39
CA LEU A 34 -3.73 3.05 2.83
C LEU A 34 -3.82 2.82 4.33
N GLU A 35 -3.67 1.58 4.74
CA GLU A 35 -3.70 1.16 6.14
C GLU A 35 -2.36 0.51 6.48
N LEU A 36 -1.55 1.17 7.30
CA LEU A 36 -0.25 0.69 7.75
C LEU A 36 -0.35 0.16 9.16
N ALA A 37 -0.11 -1.13 9.33
CA ALA A 37 0.08 -1.79 10.62
C ALA A 37 1.57 -2.03 10.87
N ALA A 38 2.12 -1.48 11.95
CA ALA A 38 3.52 -1.66 12.29
C ALA A 38 3.72 -1.54 13.81
N ALA A 39 4.54 -2.42 14.40
CA ALA A 39 4.89 -2.42 15.83
C ALA A 39 3.66 -2.32 16.77
N GLY A 40 2.57 -2.99 16.43
CA GLY A 40 1.30 -2.97 17.18
C GLY A 40 0.45 -1.70 17.01
N GLY A 41 0.94 -0.71 16.25
CA GLY A 41 0.18 0.49 15.86
C GLY A 41 -0.55 0.31 14.53
N LEU A 42 -1.50 1.21 14.26
CA LEU A 42 -2.20 1.34 12.97
C LEU A 42 -2.20 2.81 12.54
N ILE A 43 -1.96 3.07 11.26
CA ILE A 43 -2.10 4.39 10.65
C ILE A 43 -2.97 4.23 9.41
N VAL A 44 -3.98 5.07 9.27
CA VAL A 44 -4.86 5.07 8.11
C VAL A 44 -4.84 6.43 7.44
N TYR A 45 -4.58 6.38 6.13
CA TYR A 45 -4.66 7.50 5.21
C TYR A 45 -5.81 7.22 4.24
N GLU A 46 -6.92 7.94 4.39
CA GLU A 46 -8.06 7.83 3.49
C GLU A 46 -8.39 9.20 2.88
N THR A 47 -8.42 9.27 1.54
CA THR A 47 -8.82 10.47 0.81
C THR A 47 -9.54 10.10 -0.47
N LYS A 48 -10.59 10.84 -0.77
CA LYS A 48 -11.51 10.52 -1.86
C LYS A 48 -12.00 11.77 -2.53
N ARG A 49 -11.83 11.83 -3.85
CA ARG A 49 -12.32 12.92 -4.67
C ARG A 49 -13.36 12.44 -5.68
N ARG A 50 -14.56 13.02 -5.60
CA ARG A 50 -15.65 12.79 -6.56
C ARG A 50 -16.38 14.09 -6.85
N LYS A 51 -16.63 14.37 -8.13
CA LYS A 51 -17.35 15.57 -8.61
C LYS A 51 -16.79 16.89 -8.05
N GLY A 52 -15.46 16.97 -7.88
CA GLY A 52 -14.78 18.18 -7.38
C GLY A 52 -14.75 18.33 -5.86
N LEU A 53 -15.52 17.53 -5.12
CA LEU A 53 -15.45 17.46 -3.65
C LEU A 53 -14.39 16.44 -3.23
N THR A 54 -13.60 16.80 -2.24
CA THR A 54 -12.58 15.94 -1.63
C THR A 54 -12.97 15.71 -0.18
N ASP A 55 -13.17 14.45 0.17
CA ASP A 55 -13.40 13.96 1.52
C ASP A 55 -12.12 13.27 2.01
N SER A 56 -11.77 13.42 3.28
CA SER A 56 -10.51 12.89 3.81
C SER A 56 -10.60 12.55 5.29
N LEU A 57 -10.03 11.40 5.64
CA LEU A 57 -9.99 10.88 6.99
C LEU A 57 -8.58 10.35 7.28
N TYR A 58 -7.97 10.89 8.33
CA TYR A 58 -6.64 10.49 8.78
C TYR A 58 -6.71 10.12 10.26
N TYR A 59 -6.37 8.89 10.59
CA TYR A 59 -6.35 8.45 11.98
C TYR A 59 -5.19 7.50 12.26
N GLY A 60 -4.79 7.45 13.53
CA GLY A 60 -3.79 6.53 14.03
C GLY A 60 -4.28 5.84 15.29
N ARG A 61 -3.74 4.66 15.56
CA ARG A 61 -3.91 3.92 16.80
C ARG A 61 -2.52 3.56 17.30
N SER A 62 -2.19 4.02 18.51
CA SER A 62 -0.92 3.67 19.14
C SER A 62 -1.00 2.28 19.76
N ALA A 63 0.10 1.53 19.70
CA ALA A 63 0.25 0.27 20.42
C ALA A 63 0.16 0.45 21.95
N SER A 64 0.59 1.62 22.46
CA SER A 64 0.67 1.89 23.90
C SER A 64 -0.67 2.25 24.55
N THR A 65 -1.57 2.91 23.82
CA THR A 65 -2.86 3.38 24.35
C THR A 65 -4.05 2.61 23.80
N GLY A 66 -3.89 1.92 22.67
CA GLY A 66 -4.97 1.22 21.97
C GLY A 66 -6.08 2.13 21.44
N ALA A 67 -6.01 3.44 21.70
CA ALA A 67 -7.03 4.41 21.35
C ALA A 67 -6.84 4.91 19.92
N ASN A 68 -7.94 4.98 19.18
CA ASN A 68 -7.99 5.65 17.89
C ASN A 68 -7.96 7.16 18.12
N GLN A 69 -7.06 7.85 17.43
CA GLN A 69 -6.93 9.30 17.45
C GLN A 69 -6.88 9.83 16.03
N GLN A 70 -7.55 10.96 15.79
CA GLN A 70 -7.39 11.68 14.53
C GLN A 70 -5.98 12.27 14.47
N ILE A 71 -5.35 12.19 13.30
CA ILE A 71 -4.01 12.73 13.06
C ILE A 71 -4.04 13.69 11.87
N SER A 72 -2.95 14.45 11.69
CA SER A 72 -2.82 15.31 10.51
C SER A 72 -2.55 14.48 9.24
N GLN A 73 -2.95 15.02 8.08
CA GLN A 73 -2.59 14.46 6.78
C GLN A 73 -1.08 14.26 6.65
N ALA A 74 -0.29 15.28 7.00
CA ALA A 74 1.16 15.24 6.90
C ALA A 74 1.78 14.11 7.75
N THR A 75 1.23 13.86 8.94
CA THR A 75 1.66 12.75 9.81
C THR A 75 1.34 11.39 9.18
N ALA A 76 0.11 11.21 8.68
CA ALA A 76 -0.30 9.98 8.00
C ALA A 76 0.54 9.74 6.74
N PHE A 77 0.69 10.77 5.90
CA PHE A 77 1.50 10.74 4.68
C PHE A 77 2.95 10.35 4.99
N ALA A 78 3.61 11.02 5.95
CA ALA A 78 5.01 10.74 6.27
C ALA A 78 5.23 9.30 6.77
N ALA A 79 4.28 8.75 7.53
CA ALA A 79 4.38 7.37 8.00
C ALA A 79 4.22 6.36 6.85
N ILE A 80 3.24 6.57 5.97
CA ILE A 80 3.05 5.75 4.77
C ILE A 80 4.24 5.88 3.82
N ASP A 81 4.72 7.09 3.54
CA ASP A 81 5.88 7.34 2.69
C ASP A 81 7.13 6.62 3.20
N ARG A 82 7.36 6.65 4.53
CA ARG A 82 8.46 5.92 5.15
C ARG A 82 8.35 4.41 4.96
N PHE A 83 7.15 3.85 5.05
CA PHE A 83 6.94 2.43 4.74
C PHE A 83 7.24 2.13 3.27
N LEU A 84 6.71 2.95 2.34
CA LEU A 84 6.94 2.77 0.90
C LEU A 84 8.40 3.05 0.49
N ALA A 85 9.21 3.61 1.37
CA ALA A 85 10.64 3.84 1.18
C ALA A 85 11.54 2.68 1.64
N LEU A 86 10.97 1.60 2.18
CA LEU A 86 11.71 0.38 2.51
C LEU A 86 12.32 -0.27 1.25
N GLY A 87 13.35 -1.11 1.44
CA GLY A 87 14.15 -1.62 0.33
C GLY A 87 13.46 -2.72 -0.48
N GLN A 88 12.63 -3.54 0.15
CA GLN A 88 11.96 -4.65 -0.53
C GLN A 88 10.57 -4.95 0.02
N PHE A 89 9.72 -5.53 -0.83
CA PHE A 89 8.34 -5.85 -0.47
C PHE A 89 7.91 -7.19 -1.06
N ILE A 90 7.00 -7.85 -0.34
CA ILE A 90 6.26 -9.03 -0.80
C ILE A 90 4.77 -8.73 -0.71
N ALA A 91 3.97 -9.29 -1.61
CA ALA A 91 2.51 -9.14 -1.58
C ALA A 91 1.80 -10.43 -1.15
N LEU A 92 0.72 -10.28 -0.37
CA LEU A 92 -0.22 -11.36 -0.05
C LEU A 92 -1.12 -11.66 -1.26
N ALA A 93 -1.44 -12.94 -1.47
CA ALA A 93 -2.31 -13.42 -2.54
C ALA A 93 -3.76 -13.64 -2.05
N GLY A 94 -4.74 -13.27 -2.88
CA GLY A 94 -6.15 -13.67 -2.75
C GLY A 94 -6.73 -13.52 -1.34
N ASP A 95 -7.36 -14.59 -0.83
CA ASP A 95 -8.04 -14.62 0.47
C ASP A 95 -7.09 -14.44 1.68
N ALA A 96 -5.78 -14.69 1.51
CA ALA A 96 -4.81 -14.42 2.56
C ALA A 96 -4.68 -12.92 2.86
N SER A 97 -4.93 -12.05 1.88
CA SER A 97 -4.99 -10.60 2.13
C SER A 97 -6.07 -10.19 3.15
N GLN A 98 -7.08 -11.04 3.37
CA GLN A 98 -8.18 -10.77 4.30
C GLN A 98 -8.09 -11.54 5.63
N ASN A 99 -7.41 -12.70 5.63
CA ASN A 99 -7.40 -13.63 6.78
C ASN A 99 -6.00 -13.94 7.33
N HIS A 100 -4.93 -13.37 6.77
CA HIS A 100 -3.58 -13.62 7.29
C HIS A 100 -3.39 -12.92 8.64
N ALA A 101 -3.02 -13.69 9.66
CA ALA A 101 -2.59 -13.15 10.94
C ALA A 101 -1.33 -12.31 10.69
N MET A 102 -1.45 -10.99 10.81
CA MET A 102 -0.35 -10.07 10.59
C MET A 102 0.80 -10.43 11.53
N ASP A 103 1.95 -10.81 10.98
CA ASP A 103 3.15 -10.96 11.79
C ASP A 103 3.55 -9.59 12.30
N ALA A 104 3.45 -9.38 13.63
CA ALA A 104 3.78 -8.13 14.27
C ALA A 104 5.27 -7.74 14.11
N GLY A 105 6.12 -8.69 13.70
CA GLY A 105 7.54 -8.47 13.42
C GLY A 105 7.82 -7.63 12.19
N TYR A 106 6.91 -7.60 11.20
CA TYR A 106 7.11 -6.85 9.95
C TYR A 106 5.98 -5.84 9.72
N PRO A 107 6.29 -4.65 9.16
CA PRO A 107 5.26 -3.70 8.81
C PRO A 107 4.43 -4.20 7.62
N HIS A 108 3.12 -4.04 7.71
CA HIS A 108 2.17 -4.43 6.69
C HIS A 108 1.37 -3.21 6.22
N CYS A 109 1.18 -3.06 4.92
CA CYS A 109 0.36 -1.99 4.36
C CYS A 109 -0.70 -2.55 3.41
N ALA A 110 -1.96 -2.38 3.77
CA ALA A 110 -3.07 -2.60 2.85
C ALA A 110 -3.26 -1.36 1.99
N VAL A 111 -3.22 -1.53 0.67
CA VAL A 111 -3.32 -0.47 -0.31
C VAL A 111 -4.57 -0.69 -1.14
N ASN A 112 -5.53 0.21 -1.02
CA ASN A 112 -6.66 0.35 -1.93
C ASN A 112 -6.54 1.71 -2.61
N PHE A 113 -6.18 1.71 -3.89
CA PHE A 113 -5.92 2.92 -4.63
C PHE A 113 -6.65 2.86 -5.95
N SER A 114 -7.67 3.71 -6.11
CA SER A 114 -8.38 3.89 -7.37
C SER A 114 -8.30 5.34 -7.82
N TYR A 115 -8.00 5.59 -9.09
CA TYR A 115 -7.88 6.94 -9.61
C TYR A 115 -8.17 7.05 -11.09
N ARG A 116 -8.45 8.27 -11.53
CA ARG A 116 -8.51 8.67 -12.93
C ARG A 116 -7.79 10.01 -13.08
N LYS A 117 -6.70 10.03 -13.84
CA LYS A 117 -6.02 11.28 -14.21
C LYS A 117 -6.83 12.05 -15.26
N LYS A 118 -6.70 13.38 -15.24
CA LYS A 118 -7.29 14.24 -16.29
C LYS A 118 -6.71 13.86 -17.65
N GLY A 119 -7.55 13.85 -18.69
CA GLY A 119 -7.15 13.46 -20.04
C GLY A 119 -7.07 11.94 -20.28
N HIS A 120 -7.15 11.10 -19.24
CA HIS A 120 -7.18 9.65 -19.41
C HIS A 120 -8.62 9.11 -19.53
N PRO A 121 -8.88 8.20 -20.49
CA PRO A 121 -10.23 7.69 -20.73
C PRO A 121 -10.68 6.67 -19.68
N LYS A 122 -9.76 6.00 -18.98
CA LYS A 122 -10.03 4.90 -18.05
C LYS A 122 -9.63 5.23 -16.62
N ALA A 123 -10.43 4.75 -15.67
CA ALA A 123 -10.04 4.68 -14.27
C ALA A 123 -9.15 3.45 -14.02
N LEU A 124 -8.24 3.58 -13.08
CA LEU A 124 -7.30 2.55 -12.65
C LEU A 124 -7.57 2.23 -11.18
N SER A 125 -7.37 0.98 -10.79
CA SER A 125 -7.57 0.52 -9.41
C SER A 125 -6.55 -0.55 -9.04
N MET A 126 -6.09 -0.49 -7.81
CA MET A 126 -5.19 -1.46 -7.20
C MET A 126 -5.71 -1.80 -5.81
N LEU A 127 -5.73 -3.10 -5.49
CA LEU A 127 -5.97 -3.63 -4.16
C LEU A 127 -4.89 -4.67 -3.86
N MET A 128 -3.96 -4.36 -2.96
CA MET A 128 -2.87 -5.26 -2.57
C MET A 128 -2.50 -5.04 -1.10
N VAL A 129 -2.01 -6.09 -0.44
CA VAL A 129 -1.42 -5.98 0.90
C VAL A 129 0.05 -6.31 0.80
N PHE A 130 0.90 -5.35 1.15
CA PHE A 130 2.35 -5.48 1.12
C PHE A 130 2.92 -5.71 2.51
N ILE A 131 3.94 -6.55 2.59
CA ILE A 131 4.84 -6.67 3.73
C ILE A 131 6.14 -5.98 3.35
N GLY A 132 6.64 -5.08 4.20
CA GLY A 132 7.86 -4.32 3.95
C GLY A 132 9.08 -4.89 4.67
N PHE A 133 10.21 -4.88 3.98
CA PHE A 133 11.52 -5.40 4.43
C PHE A 133 12.60 -4.37 4.17
N ASN A 134 13.66 -4.37 4.98
CA ASN A 134 14.74 -3.39 4.83
C ASN A 134 15.52 -3.57 3.52
N ASP A 135 15.71 -4.82 3.09
CA ASP A 135 16.48 -5.18 1.90
C ASP A 135 16.04 -6.55 1.32
N ASP A 136 16.71 -6.95 0.24
CA ASP A 136 16.45 -8.21 -0.48
C ASP A 136 16.78 -9.46 0.35
N GLU A 137 17.79 -9.38 1.23
CA GLU A 137 18.22 -10.52 2.03
C GLU A 137 17.19 -10.83 3.12
N ASP A 138 16.68 -9.80 3.78
CA ASP A 138 15.61 -9.89 4.77
C ASP A 138 14.32 -10.45 4.15
N ALA A 139 13.92 -9.93 2.98
CA ALA A 139 12.76 -10.42 2.25
C ALA A 139 12.91 -11.89 1.85
N ARG A 140 14.11 -12.31 1.41
CA ARG A 140 14.39 -13.70 1.05
C ARG A 140 14.39 -14.62 2.28
N ALA A 141 14.99 -14.19 3.38
CA ALA A 141 15.02 -14.96 4.62
C ALA A 141 13.60 -15.17 5.18
N PHE A 142 12.72 -14.17 5.06
CA PHE A 142 11.30 -14.31 5.36
C PHE A 142 10.61 -15.30 4.42
N ALA A 143 10.81 -15.16 3.11
CA ALA A 143 10.25 -16.05 2.10
C ALA A 143 10.67 -17.52 2.27
N GLU A 144 11.90 -17.78 2.70
CA GLU A 144 12.41 -19.14 2.98
C GLU A 144 11.80 -19.75 4.24
N LYS A 145 11.47 -18.92 5.25
CA LYS A 145 10.82 -19.35 6.50
C LYS A 145 9.31 -19.53 6.35
N ALA A 146 8.70 -18.92 5.34
CA ALA A 146 7.28 -19.03 5.09
C ALA A 146 6.90 -20.49 4.76
N ALA A 147 6.21 -21.15 5.69
CA ALA A 147 5.82 -22.55 5.56
C ALA A 147 4.82 -22.78 4.40
N ASP A 148 4.07 -21.74 4.01
CA ASP A 148 3.10 -21.80 2.93
C ASP A 148 3.28 -20.64 1.94
N ALA A 149 3.93 -20.92 0.82
CA ALA A 149 4.15 -19.95 -0.26
C ALA A 149 2.85 -19.59 -1.03
N SER A 150 1.74 -20.33 -0.85
CA SER A 150 0.48 -20.07 -1.56
C SER A 150 -0.26 -18.82 -1.03
N VAL A 151 0.09 -18.39 0.17
CA VAL A 151 -0.36 -17.15 0.83
C VAL A 151 0.20 -15.90 0.14
N PHE A 152 1.27 -16.05 -0.65
CA PHE A 152 1.98 -14.95 -1.30
C PHE A 152 1.81 -14.97 -2.81
N VAL A 153 1.93 -13.80 -3.42
CA VAL A 153 1.94 -13.71 -4.88
C VAL A 153 3.24 -14.28 -5.43
N THR A 154 3.14 -15.35 -6.21
CA THR A 154 4.28 -16.03 -6.84
C THR A 154 4.45 -15.67 -8.31
N ALA A 155 3.37 -15.26 -8.97
CA ALA A 155 3.39 -14.68 -10.30
C ALA A 155 2.77 -13.29 -10.24
N ARG A 156 3.56 -12.26 -10.57
CA ARG A 156 3.07 -10.88 -10.57
C ARG A 156 1.86 -10.80 -11.52
N PRO A 157 0.73 -10.19 -11.12
CA PRO A 157 -0.34 -9.86 -12.07
C PRO A 157 0.27 -9.10 -13.25
N CYS A 158 -0.16 -9.43 -14.47
CA CYS A 158 0.49 -9.01 -15.71
C CYS A 158 0.79 -7.49 -15.73
N LYS A 159 2.04 -7.14 -15.47
CA LYS A 159 2.58 -5.78 -15.60
C LYS A 159 2.79 -5.51 -17.09
N GLY A 160 1.96 -4.68 -17.68
CA GLY A 160 2.31 -4.05 -18.97
C GLY A 160 3.38 -2.97 -18.78
N ASP A 161 3.96 -2.47 -19.88
CA ASP A 161 5.05 -1.48 -19.90
C ASP A 161 4.71 -0.09 -19.31
N ARG A 162 3.53 0.05 -18.71
CA ARG A 162 3.05 1.26 -18.06
C ARG A 162 2.45 0.86 -16.71
N ALA A 163 2.55 1.72 -15.71
CA ALA A 163 1.78 1.61 -14.45
C ALA A 163 0.24 1.62 -14.64
N HIS A 164 -0.25 1.47 -15.88
CA HIS A 164 -1.61 1.65 -16.37
C HIS A 164 -2.24 0.39 -16.98
N GLU A 165 -1.58 -0.77 -16.90
CA GLU A 165 -2.18 -2.04 -17.35
C GLU A 165 -2.49 -2.96 -16.18
N TRP A 166 -3.78 -3.02 -15.87
CA TRP A 166 -4.41 -4.07 -15.07
C TRP A 166 -5.57 -4.58 -15.92
N LYS A 167 -5.46 -5.82 -16.38
CA LYS A 167 -6.61 -6.54 -16.96
C LYS A 167 -7.34 -7.27 -15.85
#